data_AF-A0A196LDW7-F1
#
_entry.id   AF-A0A196LDW7-F1
#
_cell.length_a   1.000
_cell.length_b   1.000
_cell.length_c   1.000
_cell.angle_alpha   90.00
_cell.angle_beta   90.00
_cell.angle_gamma   90.00
#
_symmetry.space_group_name_H-M   'P 1'
#
loop_
_entity.id
_entity.type
_entity.pdbx_description
1 polymer ?
#
loop_
_entity_poly.entity_id
_entity_poly.type
_entity_poly.pdbx_seq_one_letter_code
_entity_poly.pdbx_strand_id
1 'polypeptide(L)'
;MIVLMTPDDLAYVKADFYDPVRDDPREARETGQARQNVIFEAGWAMALGQEKVILVRVGDVRPLSDIDGLNYVWLTNDVDSRRQLITRLRNCDVEVHDNHDRWREAGIFPTR
;
A
#
# COMPACT_ATOMS: atom_id res chain seq x y z
N MET A 1 -3.77 -5.83 -11.41
CA MET A 1 -4.76 -5.41 -10.39
C MET A 1 -4.13 -4.37 -9.49
N ILE A 2 -4.86 -3.32 -9.13
CA ILE A 2 -4.40 -2.30 -8.18
C ILE A 2 -5.17 -2.53 -6.88
N VAL A 3 -4.45 -2.64 -5.77
CA VAL A 3 -5.03 -2.68 -4.43
C VAL A 3 -4.72 -1.36 -3.75
N LEU A 4 -5.76 -0.63 -3.37
CA LEU A 4 -5.60 0.59 -2.60
C LEU A 4 -5.65 0.28 -1.10
N MET A 5 -4.53 0.51 -0.43
CA MET A 5 -4.34 0.32 1.00
C MET A 5 -4.44 1.69 1.67
N THR A 6 -5.57 1.97 2.31
CA THR A 6 -5.88 3.21 3.05
C THR A 6 -6.07 2.90 4.53
N PRO A 7 -5.81 3.84 5.46
CA PRO A 7 -5.94 3.63 6.90
C PRO A 7 -7.40 3.74 7.36
N ASP A 8 -8.32 3.03 6.69
CA ASP A 8 -9.76 3.17 6.92
C ASP A 8 -10.24 2.42 8.16
N ASP A 9 -9.52 1.37 8.57
CA ASP A 9 -9.77 0.64 9.82
C ASP A 9 -8.61 0.91 10.81
N LEU A 10 -8.87 0.74 12.12
CA LEU A 10 -7.85 0.73 13.16
C LEU A 10 -7.57 -0.71 13.60
N ALA A 11 -6.30 -1.01 13.89
CA ALA A 11 -5.92 -2.28 14.49
C ALA A 11 -4.72 -2.17 15.44
N TYR A 12 -4.62 -3.18 16.29
CA TYR A 12 -3.49 -3.45 17.18
C TYR A 12 -3.47 -4.96 17.49
N VAL A 13 -2.31 -5.46 17.86
CA VAL A 13 -2.09 -6.84 18.32
C VAL A 13 -2.49 -6.93 19.78
N LYS A 14 -3.17 -8.02 20.17
CA LYS A 14 -3.50 -8.25 21.58
C LYS A 14 -2.21 -8.31 22.40
N ALA A 15 -2.23 -7.74 23.60
CA ALA A 15 -1.04 -7.65 24.46
C ALA A 15 -0.36 -9.01 24.68
N ASP A 16 -1.13 -10.10 24.79
CA ASP A 16 -0.61 -11.47 24.97
C ASP A 16 0.25 -11.98 23.79
N PHE A 17 0.16 -11.33 22.63
CA PHE A 17 0.86 -11.70 21.40
C PHE A 17 1.86 -10.65 20.91
N TYR A 18 2.04 -9.55 21.64
CA TYR A 18 3.00 -8.50 21.28
C TYR A 18 4.34 -8.75 21.98
N ASP A 19 5.41 -8.85 21.19
CA ASP A 19 6.79 -8.91 21.69
C ASP A 19 7.46 -7.53 21.50
N PRO A 20 7.70 -6.76 22.58
CA PRO A 20 8.30 -5.42 22.48
C PRO A 20 9.75 -5.41 21.95
N VAL A 21 10.42 -6.56 21.90
CA VAL A 21 11.78 -6.69 21.37
C VAL A 21 11.77 -6.94 19.87
N ARG A 22 10.74 -7.61 19.35
CA ARG A 22 10.70 -8.11 17.96
C ARG A 22 9.70 -7.38 17.08
N ASP A 23 8.60 -6.91 17.65
CA ASP A 23 7.49 -6.36 16.89
C ASP A 23 7.59 -4.83 16.76
N ASP A 24 7.04 -4.29 15.67
CA ASP A 24 6.94 -2.84 15.48
C ASP A 24 6.11 -2.24 16.63
N PRO A 25 6.57 -1.17 17.32
CA PRO A 25 5.80 -0.48 18.36
C PRO A 25 4.40 -0.03 17.92
N ARG A 26 4.17 0.13 16.61
CA ARG A 26 2.85 0.41 16.03
C ARG A 26 1.86 -0.74 16.24
N GLU A 27 2.32 -1.96 16.47
CA GLU A 27 1.45 -3.12 16.71
C GLU A 27 0.81 -3.08 18.10
N ALA A 28 1.42 -2.41 19.07
CA ALA A 28 0.92 -2.32 20.44
C ALA A 28 -0.12 -1.22 20.67
N ARG A 29 -0.49 -0.46 19.63
CA ARG A 29 -1.42 0.67 19.73
C ARG A 29 -2.30 0.76 18.48
N GLU A 30 -3.44 1.43 18.62
CA GLU A 30 -4.32 1.69 17.49
C GLU A 30 -3.55 2.40 16.37
N THR A 31 -3.41 1.71 15.25
CA THR A 31 -2.75 2.21 14.04
C THR A 31 -3.65 1.95 12.84
N GLY A 32 -3.66 2.88 11.88
CA GLY A 32 -4.42 2.75 10.64
C GLY A 32 -4.01 1.55 9.80
N GLN A 33 -4.98 0.82 9.28
CA GLN A 33 -4.79 -0.32 8.39
C GLN A 33 -5.81 -0.34 7.25
N ALA A 34 -5.47 -1.04 6.17
CA ALA A 34 -6.43 -1.37 5.13
C ALA A 34 -7.58 -2.22 5.70
N ARG A 35 -8.78 -2.03 5.15
CA ARG A 35 -9.94 -2.82 5.58
C ARG A 35 -9.71 -4.31 5.39
N GLN A 36 -10.29 -5.12 6.27
CA GLN A 36 -10.08 -6.59 6.23
C GLN A 36 -10.46 -7.22 4.88
N ASN A 37 -11.53 -6.74 4.23
CA ASN A 37 -11.92 -7.22 2.91
C ASN A 37 -10.87 -6.87 1.83
N VAL A 38 -10.25 -5.69 1.91
CA VAL A 38 -9.17 -5.29 1.00
C VAL A 38 -7.94 -6.18 1.19
N ILE A 39 -7.57 -6.46 2.44
CA ILE A 39 -6.45 -7.37 2.76
C ILE A 39 -6.74 -8.79 2.21
N PHE A 40 -7.96 -9.30 2.41
CA PHE A 40 -8.36 -10.61 1.94
C PHE A 40 -8.30 -10.72 0.41
N GLU A 41 -8.88 -9.75 -0.31
CA GLU A 41 -8.89 -9.68 -1.77
C GLU A 41 -7.46 -9.51 -2.34
N ALA A 42 -6.62 -8.72 -1.67
CA ALA A 42 -5.21 -8.55 -2.04
C ALA A 42 -4.44 -9.88 -1.96
N GLY A 43 -4.62 -10.64 -0.87
CA GLY A 43 -4.02 -11.96 -0.72
C GLY A 43 -4.49 -12.93 -1.79
N TRP A 44 -5.79 -12.94 -2.08
CA TRP A 44 -6.36 -13.79 -3.15
C TRP A 44 -5.79 -13.44 -4.53
N ALA A 45 -5.70 -12.16 -4.87
CA ALA A 45 -5.14 -11.75 -6.15
C ALA A 45 -3.64 -12.04 -6.26
N MET A 46 -2.89 -11.90 -5.17
CA MET A 46 -1.49 -12.29 -5.15
C MET A 46 -1.30 -13.79 -5.39
N ALA A 47 -2.19 -14.63 -4.83
CA ALA A 47 -2.16 -16.07 -5.08
C ALA A 47 -2.42 -16.43 -6.56
N LEU A 48 -3.15 -15.58 -7.29
CA LEU A 48 -3.42 -15.78 -8.73
C LEU A 48 -2.31 -15.27 -9.66
N GLY A 49 -1.44 -14.39 -9.18
CA GLY A 49 -0.39 -13.77 -10.01
C GLY A 49 0.19 -12.53 -9.35
N GLN A 50 1.08 -12.73 -8.38
CA GLN A 50 1.70 -11.68 -7.57
C GLN A 50 2.40 -10.60 -8.42
N GLU A 51 3.01 -10.96 -9.54
CA GLU A 51 3.71 -10.05 -10.45
C GLU A 51 2.77 -9.03 -11.12
N LYS A 52 1.45 -9.31 -11.14
CA LYS A 52 0.42 -8.45 -11.72
C LYS A 52 -0.35 -7.65 -10.68
N VAL A 53 0.04 -7.73 -9.40
CA VAL A 53 -0.61 -7.00 -8.30
C VAL A 53 0.28 -5.84 -7.87
N ILE A 54 -0.30 -4.64 -7.83
CA ILE A 54 0.35 -3.43 -7.34
C ILE A 54 -0.36 -3.03 -6.05
N LEU A 55 0.40 -2.99 -4.96
CA LEU A 55 -0.10 -2.56 -3.66
C LEU A 55 0.21 -1.08 -3.47
N VAL A 56 -0.83 -0.25 -3.42
CA VAL A 56 -0.70 1.21 -3.32
C VAL A 56 -1.10 1.66 -1.93
N ARG A 57 -0.16 2.17 -1.14
CA ARG A 57 -0.43 2.75 0.18
C ARG A 57 -0.73 4.24 0.05
N VAL A 58 -1.80 4.69 0.69
CA VAL A 58 -2.19 6.10 0.76
C VAL A 58 -2.44 6.47 2.21
N GLY A 59 -1.70 7.46 2.73
CA GLY A 59 -1.76 7.87 4.14
C GLY A 59 -0.95 6.96 5.05
N ASP A 60 -1.08 7.17 6.37
CA ASP A 60 -0.32 6.44 7.38
C ASP A 60 -0.90 5.04 7.64
N VAL A 61 -0.50 4.09 6.79
CA VAL A 61 -0.92 2.69 6.87
C VAL A 61 0.18 1.86 7.55
N ARG A 62 -0.20 1.08 8.56
CA ARG A 62 0.68 0.11 9.22
C ARG A 62 1.34 -0.79 8.16
N PRO A 63 2.68 -0.94 8.18
CA PRO A 63 3.35 -1.89 7.31
C PRO A 63 2.98 -3.32 7.71
N LEU A 64 2.75 -4.17 6.71
CA LEU A 64 2.68 -5.61 6.91
C LEU A 64 4.12 -6.13 6.81
N SER A 65 4.72 -6.43 7.96
CA SER A 65 6.14 -6.75 8.15
C SER A 65 6.63 -7.93 7.30
N ASP A 66 5.78 -8.93 7.06
CA ASP A 66 6.14 -10.13 6.28
C ASP A 66 6.15 -9.95 4.76
N ILE A 67 5.87 -8.75 4.27
CA ILE A 67 5.77 -8.46 2.82
C ILE A 67 6.66 -7.30 2.36
N ASP A 68 7.68 -6.97 3.15
CA ASP A 68 8.82 -6.17 2.70
C ASP A 68 9.53 -6.90 1.55
N GLY A 69 9.30 -6.42 0.32
CA GLY A 69 9.75 -7.07 -0.92
C GLY A 69 8.67 -7.14 -2.01
N LEU A 70 7.40 -6.89 -1.67
CA LEU A 70 6.33 -6.78 -2.67
C LEU A 70 6.38 -5.45 -3.45
N ASN A 71 5.64 -5.42 -4.56
CA ASN A 71 5.46 -4.27 -5.46
C ASN A 71 4.62 -3.15 -4.78
N TYR A 72 5.16 -2.55 -3.72
CA TYR A 72 4.55 -1.43 -3.01
C TYR A 72 4.89 -0.09 -3.67
N VAL A 73 3.90 0.80 -3.69
CA VAL A 73 4.10 2.23 -3.94
C VAL A 73 3.38 2.99 -2.84
N TRP A 74 4.08 3.93 -2.19
CA TRP A 74 3.43 4.90 -1.33
C TRP A 74 3.05 6.10 -2.17
N LEU A 75 1.77 6.31 -2.41
CA LEU A 75 1.29 7.40 -3.24
C LEU A 75 1.07 8.64 -2.36
N THR A 76 1.75 9.72 -2.73
CA THR A 76 1.64 11.03 -2.06
C THR A 76 1.43 12.13 -3.11
N ASN A 77 1.40 13.40 -2.71
CA ASN A 77 1.37 14.51 -3.65
C ASN A 77 2.69 14.74 -4.38
N ASP A 78 3.78 14.09 -3.96
CA ASP A 78 5.06 14.18 -4.64
C ASP A 78 5.04 13.51 -6.03
N VAL A 79 5.65 14.18 -7.01
CA VAL A 79 5.67 13.72 -8.41
C VAL A 79 6.45 12.41 -8.55
N ASP A 80 7.51 12.20 -7.75
CA ASP A 80 8.29 10.97 -7.84
C ASP A 80 7.50 9.78 -7.30
N SER A 81 6.67 9.97 -6.27
CA SER A 81 5.73 8.93 -5.83
C SER A 81 4.72 8.52 -6.91
N ARG A 82 4.23 9.49 -7.67
CA ARG A 82 3.33 9.26 -8.82
C ARG A 82 4.06 8.57 -9.98
N ARG A 83 5.31 8.92 -10.26
CA ARG A 83 6.16 8.23 -11.23
C ARG A 83 6.45 6.79 -10.84
N GLN A 84 6.64 6.51 -9.55
CA GLN A 84 6.80 5.14 -9.07
C GLN A 84 5.57 4.30 -9.40
N LEU A 85 4.36 4.84 -9.20
CA LEU A 85 3.12 4.17 -9.61
C LEU A 85 3.08 3.88 -11.11
N ILE A 86 3.42 4.87 -11.95
CA ILE A 86 3.49 4.70 -13.42
C ILE A 86 4.48 3.58 -13.80
N THR A 87 5.66 3.57 -13.18
CA THR A 87 6.67 2.52 -13.41
C THR A 87 6.13 1.14 -13.02
N ARG A 88 5.43 1.01 -11.88
CA ARG A 88 4.83 -0.28 -11.49
C ARG A 88 3.73 -0.72 -12.45
N LEU A 89 2.89 0.20 -12.93
CA LEU A 89 1.86 -0.10 -13.92
C LEU A 89 2.49 -0.67 -15.20
N ARG A 90 3.54 -0.03 -15.72
CA ARG A 90 4.27 -0.52 -16.90
C ARG A 90 4.90 -1.89 -16.66
N ASN A 91 5.46 -2.15 -15.47
CA ASN A 91 6.02 -3.45 -15.12
C ASN A 91 4.98 -4.57 -15.04
N CYS A 92 3.69 -4.23 -14.91
CA CYS A 92 2.57 -5.16 -14.99
C CYS A 92 1.95 -5.23 -16.39
N ASP A 93 2.68 -4.81 -17.42
CA ASP A 93 2.26 -4.76 -18.83
C ASP A 93 0.99 -3.89 -19.07
N VAL A 94 0.75 -2.91 -18.19
CA VAL A 94 -0.32 -1.93 -18.39
C VAL A 94 0.17 -0.83 -19.31
N GLU A 95 -0.54 -0.59 -20.40
CA GLU A 95 -0.32 0.57 -21.25
C GLU A 95 -0.70 1.84 -20.48
N VAL A 96 0.29 2.73 -20.27
CA VAL A 96 0.10 3.99 -19.53
C VAL A 96 0.34 5.16 -20.47
N HIS A 97 -0.65 6.05 -20.57
CA HIS A 97 -0.57 7.30 -21.33
C HIS A 97 -0.28 8.47 -20.38
N ASP A 98 1.00 8.80 -20.19
CA ASP A 98 1.47 9.84 -19.27
C ASP A 98 1.96 11.12 -19.98
N ASN A 99 1.66 11.26 -21.28
CA ASN A 99 2.11 12.34 -22.15
C ASN A 99 1.61 13.75 -21.74
N HIS A 100 0.57 13.84 -20.91
CA HIS A 100 0.04 15.09 -20.37
C HIS A 100 0.33 15.23 -18.88
N ASP A 101 0.71 16.43 -18.43
CA ASP A 101 1.12 16.66 -17.03
C ASP A 101 0.00 16.61 -15.99
N ARG A 102 -1.27 16.45 -16.39
CA ARG A 102 -2.42 16.44 -15.47
C ARG A 102 -2.31 15.37 -14.39
N TRP A 103 -1.66 14.23 -14.66
CA TRP A 103 -1.49 13.17 -13.65
C TRP A 103 -0.59 13.59 -12.48
N ARG A 104 0.26 14.62 -12.67
CA ARG A 104 1.15 15.15 -11.62
C ARG A 104 0.39 15.80 -10.48
N GLU A 105 -0.81 16.31 -10.76
CA GLU A 105 -1.63 17.09 -9.83
C GLU A 105 -3.00 16.47 -9.57
N ALA A 106 -3.31 15.34 -10.22
CA ALA A 106 -4.60 14.68 -10.10
C ALA A 106 -4.84 14.14 -8.68
N GLY A 107 -5.91 14.59 -8.02
CA GLY A 107 -6.25 14.15 -6.66
C GLY A 107 -5.33 14.73 -5.58
N ILE A 108 -5.77 14.60 -4.33
CA ILE A 108 -5.04 15.08 -3.15
C ILE A 108 -4.73 13.86 -2.28
N PHE A 109 -3.45 13.61 -2.05
CA PHE A 109 -2.98 12.49 -1.24
C PHE A 109 -2.30 12.99 0.05
N PRO A 110 -2.58 12.37 1.20
CA PRO A 110 -1.90 12.69 2.45
C PRO A 110 -0.40 12.36 2.38
N THR A 111 0.37 13.02 3.24
CA THR A 111 1.76 12.63 3.52
C THR A 111 1.81 11.31 4.28
N ARG A 112 2.98 10.67 4.29
CA ARG A 112 3.26 9.48 5.10
C ARG A 112 3.19 9.78 6.59
#